data_AF-A0A084JA36-F1
#
_entry.id   AF-A0A084JA36-F1
#
_cell.length_a   1.000
_cell.length_b   1.000
_cell.length_c   1.000
_cell.angle_alpha   90.00
_cell.angle_beta   90.00
_cell.angle_gamma   90.00
#
_symmetry.space_group_name_H-M   'P 1'
#
loop_
_entity.id
_entity.type
_entity.pdbx_description
1 polymer ?
#
loop_
_entity_poly.entity_id
_entity_poly.type
_entity_poly.pdbx_seq_one_letter_code
_entity_poly.pdbx_strand_id
1 'polypeptide(L)'
;MIQDIFPHVFHNEFHIKTPGIDSYFLYFKDGRLLLDHKDTKKIPQFANLKSQSKEAMSCSDYLFSIDQMDFFLIDETVVTLTETDSLIFYETSIIRDLKPMWVSFAAISAEQLHRFYGSNRFCGCCGSPMMKSKKERSMVCSSCGNTVYPKIAPAVIVAVTYNGKLLLTKYAGREY
;
A
#
# COMPACT_ATOMS: atom_id res chain seq x y z
N MET A 1 -5.44 -18.17 -5.00
CA MET A 1 -5.86 -17.31 -3.85
C MET A 1 -5.72 -15.84 -4.26
N ILE A 2 -6.24 -14.85 -3.51
CA ILE A 2 -6.07 -13.44 -3.89
C ILE A 2 -4.58 -13.01 -3.95
N GLN A 3 -3.72 -13.67 -3.17
CA GLN A 3 -2.27 -13.55 -3.21
C GLN A 3 -1.55 -14.38 -4.30
N ASP A 4 -2.30 -15.08 -5.16
CA ASP A 4 -1.73 -15.88 -6.25
C ASP A 4 -1.59 -15.02 -7.50
N ILE A 5 -0.38 -14.48 -7.69
CA ILE A 5 -0.04 -13.50 -8.73
C ILE A 5 0.92 -14.09 -9.77
N PHE A 6 0.76 -15.37 -10.12
CA PHE A 6 1.59 -16.08 -11.09
C PHE A 6 1.90 -15.24 -12.36
N PRO A 7 3.15 -15.21 -12.84
CA PRO A 7 4.30 -16.04 -12.43
C PRO A 7 5.04 -15.56 -11.18
N HIS A 8 4.62 -14.44 -10.59
CA HIS A 8 5.27 -13.85 -9.43
C HIS A 8 4.80 -14.49 -8.12
N VAL A 9 5.63 -14.37 -7.08
CA VAL A 9 5.34 -14.86 -5.74
C VAL A 9 5.25 -13.69 -4.76
N PHE A 10 4.16 -13.60 -4.01
CA PHE A 10 3.97 -12.57 -3.00
C PHE A 10 4.43 -13.04 -1.61
N HIS A 11 5.40 -12.32 -1.03
CA HIS A 11 5.98 -12.58 0.29
C HIS A 11 5.54 -11.49 1.27
N ASN A 12 4.55 -11.81 2.10
CA ASN A 12 3.91 -10.88 3.04
C ASN A 12 4.40 -11.02 4.49
N GLU A 13 5.40 -11.86 4.72
CA GLU A 13 5.99 -12.11 6.02
C GLU A 13 6.51 -10.81 6.64
N PHE A 14 6.38 -10.69 7.96
CA PHE A 14 6.86 -9.51 8.67
C PHE A 14 8.38 -9.56 8.80
N HIS A 15 9.04 -8.55 8.23
CA HIS A 15 10.47 -8.32 8.37
C HIS A 15 10.74 -6.85 8.68
N ILE A 16 11.86 -6.59 9.36
CA ILE A 16 12.42 -5.25 9.48
C ILE A 16 13.62 -5.21 8.54
N LYS A 17 13.48 -4.53 7.41
CA LYS A 17 14.53 -4.35 6.40
C LYS A 17 14.85 -2.87 6.27
N THR A 18 16.09 -2.58 5.87
CA THR A 18 16.50 -1.25 5.41
C THR A 18 16.39 -1.24 3.88
N PRO A 19 15.82 -0.20 3.26
CA PRO A 19 15.75 -0.12 1.80
C PRO A 19 17.15 0.03 1.17
N GLY A 20 17.29 -0.50 -0.03
CA GLY A 20 18.37 -0.15 -0.97
C GLY A 20 17.91 0.88 -1.99
N ILE A 21 18.82 1.39 -2.82
CA ILE A 21 18.49 2.38 -3.85
C ILE A 21 17.57 1.80 -4.94
N ASP A 22 17.70 0.48 -5.19
CA ASP A 22 16.88 -0.27 -6.14
C ASP A 22 15.57 -0.80 -5.53
N SER A 23 15.35 -0.58 -4.23
CA SER A 23 14.08 -0.93 -3.58
C SER A 23 12.97 0.00 -4.04
N TYR A 24 11.76 -0.53 -4.11
CA TYR A 24 10.57 0.20 -4.50
C TYR A 24 9.97 0.94 -3.30
N PHE A 25 9.45 2.14 -3.53
CA PHE A 25 8.75 2.89 -2.50
C PHE A 25 7.34 3.25 -2.92
N LEU A 26 6.45 3.30 -1.93
CA LEU A 26 5.12 3.86 -2.04
C LEU A 26 5.06 5.11 -1.19
N TYR A 27 4.46 6.16 -1.74
CA TYR A 27 4.21 7.40 -1.04
C TYR A 27 2.77 7.83 -1.33
N PHE A 28 1.96 7.86 -0.28
CA PHE A 28 0.56 8.24 -0.34
C PHE A 28 0.37 9.57 0.38
N LYS A 29 -0.37 10.50 -0.24
CA LYS A 29 -0.68 11.79 0.35
C LYS A 29 -2.03 12.29 -0.16
N ASP A 30 -2.92 12.67 0.76
CA ASP A 30 -4.23 13.24 0.45
C ASP A 30 -5.06 12.40 -0.56
N GLY A 31 -5.11 11.07 -0.36
CA GLY A 31 -5.86 10.16 -1.25
C GLY A 31 -5.19 9.87 -2.60
N ARG A 32 -3.98 10.39 -2.82
CA ARG A 32 -3.19 10.22 -4.04
C ARG A 32 -1.94 9.36 -3.79
N LEU A 33 -1.47 8.73 -4.85
CA LEU A 33 -0.28 7.90 -4.92
C LEU A 33 0.74 8.52 -5.87
N LEU A 34 2.00 8.63 -5.44
CA LEU A 34 3.10 9.10 -6.29
C LEU A 34 3.60 7.96 -7.18
N LEU A 35 3.65 8.18 -8.50
CA LEU A 35 4.12 7.21 -9.48
C LEU A 35 5.14 7.82 -10.44
N ASP A 36 5.99 6.98 -11.04
CA ASP A 36 6.83 7.38 -12.17
C ASP A 36 5.98 7.42 -13.46
N HIS A 37 5.96 8.57 -14.14
CA HIS A 37 5.15 8.82 -15.33
C HIS A 37 5.88 8.62 -16.68
N LYS A 38 7.21 8.46 -16.70
CA LYS A 38 7.99 8.62 -17.96
C LYS A 38 7.66 7.62 -19.09
N ASP A 39 7.25 6.40 -18.77
CA ASP A 39 6.92 5.38 -19.79
C ASP A 39 5.55 4.77 -19.53
N THR A 40 5.46 4.01 -18.43
CA THR A 40 4.30 3.33 -17.92
C THR A 40 4.18 3.71 -16.45
N LYS A 41 2.98 4.10 -16.02
CA LYS A 41 2.74 4.47 -14.61
C LYS A 41 3.16 3.31 -13.72
N LYS A 42 4.29 3.46 -13.03
CA LYS A 42 4.91 2.39 -12.25
C LYS A 42 5.27 2.88 -10.86
N ILE A 43 5.38 1.93 -9.95
CA ILE A 43 5.88 2.19 -8.60
C ILE A 43 7.37 2.59 -8.73
N PRO A 44 7.77 3.76 -8.23
CA PRO A 44 9.14 4.24 -8.33
C PRO A 44 10.08 3.49 -7.36
N GLN A 45 11.37 3.52 -7.68
CA GLN A 45 12.46 3.08 -6.79
C GLN A 45 13.08 4.27 -6.07
N PHE A 46 13.75 4.04 -4.94
CA PHE A 46 14.42 5.13 -4.22
C PHE A 46 15.45 5.87 -5.09
N ALA A 47 16.07 5.20 -6.07
CA ALA A 47 16.93 5.81 -7.10
C ALA A 47 16.28 7.03 -7.79
N ASN A 48 14.95 7.03 -7.94
CA ASN A 48 14.21 8.11 -8.59
C ASN A 48 14.15 9.39 -7.74
N LEU A 49 14.40 9.33 -6.42
CA LEU A 49 14.34 10.48 -5.51
C LEU A 49 15.63 11.31 -5.48
N LYS A 50 16.70 10.87 -6.16
CA LYS A 50 17.99 11.58 -6.25
C LYS A 50 18.49 12.03 -4.87
N SER A 51 18.54 13.35 -4.61
CA SER A 51 19.03 13.93 -3.36
C SER A 51 18.17 13.60 -2.13
N GLN A 52 16.87 13.36 -2.31
CA GLN A 52 15.94 13.05 -1.21
C GLN A 52 15.96 11.56 -0.81
N SER A 53 16.64 10.70 -1.56
CA SER A 53 16.63 9.25 -1.34
C SER A 53 17.03 8.87 0.09
N LYS A 54 18.09 9.49 0.63
CA LYS A 54 18.63 9.13 1.96
C LYS A 54 17.63 9.39 3.10
N GLU A 55 16.97 10.54 3.06
CA GLU A 55 15.96 10.92 4.06
C GLU A 55 14.72 10.04 3.94
N ALA A 56 14.19 9.88 2.72
CA ALA A 56 13.08 9.00 2.43
C ALA A 56 13.32 7.55 2.90
N MET A 57 14.51 7.01 2.63
CA MET A 57 14.91 5.67 3.06
C MET A 57 14.93 5.51 4.57
N SER A 58 15.44 6.51 5.31
CA SER A 58 15.49 6.50 6.77
C SER A 58 14.12 6.61 7.45
N CYS A 59 13.12 7.09 6.72
CA CYS A 59 11.78 7.34 7.20
C CYS A 59 10.78 6.46 6.45
N SER A 60 11.17 5.22 6.17
CA SER A 60 10.33 4.24 5.50
C SER A 60 10.28 2.91 6.25
N ASP A 61 9.16 2.23 6.11
CA ASP A 61 8.94 0.91 6.68
C ASP A 61 8.80 -0.15 5.58
N TYR A 62 9.43 -1.31 5.80
CA TYR A 62 9.26 -2.46 4.92
C TYR A 62 7.81 -2.95 4.93
N LEU A 63 7.27 -3.19 3.73
CA LEU A 63 5.93 -3.72 3.55
C LEU A 63 5.96 -5.21 3.22
N PHE A 64 6.54 -5.60 2.11
CA PHE A 64 6.52 -6.97 1.59
C PHE A 64 7.51 -7.07 0.42
N SER A 65 7.66 -8.26 -0.14
CA SER A 65 8.30 -8.43 -1.45
C SER A 65 7.42 -9.16 -2.46
N ILE A 66 7.64 -8.88 -3.73
CA ILE A 66 7.17 -9.69 -4.85
C ILE A 66 8.41 -10.23 -5.54
N ASP A 67 8.58 -11.54 -5.54
CA ASP A 67 9.85 -12.19 -5.81
C ASP A 67 10.95 -11.54 -4.94
N GLN A 68 11.98 -10.99 -5.59
CA GLN A 68 13.12 -10.30 -4.95
C GLN A 68 12.93 -8.76 -4.87
N MET A 69 11.77 -8.24 -5.27
CA MET A 69 11.50 -6.80 -5.26
C MET A 69 10.93 -6.40 -3.91
N ASP A 70 11.73 -5.70 -3.10
CA ASP A 70 11.28 -5.17 -1.80
C ASP A 70 10.51 -3.85 -1.96
N PHE A 71 9.36 -3.75 -1.29
CA PHE A 71 8.50 -2.57 -1.27
C PHE A 71 8.47 -1.93 0.12
N PHE A 72 8.58 -0.60 0.14
CA PHE A 72 8.62 0.21 1.35
C PHE A 72 7.53 1.28 1.32
N LEU A 73 7.02 1.66 2.49
CA LEU A 73 6.13 2.81 2.66
C LEU A 73 6.94 3.94 3.29
N ILE A 74 7.03 5.08 2.62
CA ILE A 74 7.60 6.29 3.21
C ILE A 74 6.54 6.94 4.11
N ASP A 75 6.96 7.40 5.29
CA ASP A 75 6.11 8.13 6.23
C ASP A 75 5.88 9.57 5.75
N GLU A 76 4.67 9.85 5.27
CA GLU A 76 4.26 11.15 4.75
C GLU A 76 4.18 12.26 5.81
N THR A 77 4.23 11.89 7.10
CA THR A 77 4.24 12.84 8.21
C THR A 77 5.64 13.34 8.55
N VAL A 78 6.67 12.63 8.09
CA VAL A 78 8.08 12.97 8.33
C VAL A 78 8.73 13.50 7.06
N VAL A 79 8.46 12.88 5.92
CA VAL A 79 9.06 13.23 4.63
C VAL A 79 8.01 13.85 3.73
N THR A 80 8.31 15.01 3.15
CA THR A 80 7.46 15.63 2.13
C THR A 80 8.08 15.47 0.76
N LEU A 81 7.48 14.59 -0.06
CA LEU A 81 7.81 14.48 -1.47
C LEU A 81 6.91 15.39 -2.31
N THR A 82 7.50 16.00 -3.34
CA THR A 82 6.82 16.86 -4.31
C THR A 82 6.90 16.25 -5.69
N GLU A 83 6.04 16.69 -6.60
CA GLU A 83 6.10 16.28 -8.00
C GLU A 83 7.40 16.75 -8.66
N THR A 84 7.83 15.98 -9.65
CA THR A 84 8.98 16.27 -10.51
C THR A 84 8.63 15.88 -11.94
N ASP A 85 9.49 16.18 -12.91
CA ASP A 85 9.28 15.77 -14.31
C ASP A 85 9.04 14.26 -14.50
N SER A 86 9.52 13.42 -13.56
CA SER A 86 9.27 11.97 -13.57
C SER A 86 8.21 11.51 -12.58
N LEU A 87 8.00 12.19 -11.46
CA LEU A 87 7.16 11.71 -10.36
C LEU A 87 5.92 12.57 -10.24
N ILE A 88 4.74 11.97 -10.43
CA ILE A 88 3.45 12.67 -10.47
C ILE A 88 2.46 11.99 -9.52
N PHE A 89 1.62 12.76 -8.84
CA PHE A 89 0.54 12.23 -8.02
C PHE A 89 -0.68 11.86 -8.87
N TYR A 90 -1.23 10.69 -8.59
CA TYR A 90 -2.47 10.20 -9.16
C TYR A 90 -3.46 9.87 -8.06
N GLU A 91 -4.74 10.09 -8.30
CA GLU A 91 -5.79 9.55 -7.44
C GLU A 91 -5.63 8.04 -7.27
N THR A 92 -5.84 7.53 -6.06
CA THR A 92 -5.69 6.09 -5.74
C THR A 92 -6.59 5.18 -6.58
N SER A 93 -7.62 5.72 -7.25
CA SER A 93 -8.41 4.99 -8.24
C SER A 93 -7.56 4.43 -9.39
N ILE A 94 -6.44 5.07 -9.73
CA ILE A 94 -5.50 4.62 -10.78
C ILE A 94 -4.96 3.22 -10.51
N ILE A 95 -4.92 2.78 -9.24
CA ILE A 95 -4.38 1.48 -8.85
C ILE A 95 -5.06 0.36 -9.63
N ARG A 96 -6.36 0.47 -9.92
CA ARG A 96 -7.14 -0.52 -10.69
C ARG A 96 -6.64 -0.69 -12.13
N ASP A 97 -6.02 0.36 -12.67
CA ASP A 97 -5.60 0.43 -14.06
C ASP A 97 -4.09 0.16 -14.23
N LEU A 98 -3.34 0.04 -13.13
CA LEU A 98 -1.91 -0.25 -13.19
C LEU A 98 -1.66 -1.61 -13.84
N LYS A 99 -0.69 -1.63 -14.76
CA LYS A 99 -0.24 -2.82 -15.47
C LYS A 99 1.27 -2.99 -15.30
N PRO A 100 1.78 -4.23 -15.28
CA PRO A 100 1.02 -5.49 -15.21
C PRO A 100 0.24 -5.66 -13.89
N MET A 101 -0.66 -6.65 -13.82
CA MET A 101 -1.60 -6.82 -12.70
C MET A 101 -0.91 -6.94 -11.33
N TRP A 102 0.28 -7.52 -11.26
CA TRP A 102 1.02 -7.62 -10.01
C TRP A 102 1.44 -6.25 -9.44
N VAL A 103 1.64 -5.24 -10.29
CA VAL A 103 1.94 -3.85 -9.86
C VAL A 103 0.71 -3.25 -9.19
N SER A 104 -0.47 -3.46 -9.77
CA SER A 104 -1.75 -3.09 -9.15
C SER A 104 -1.91 -3.77 -7.79
N PHE A 105 -1.59 -5.07 -7.71
CA PHE A 105 -1.64 -5.84 -6.48
C PHE A 105 -0.66 -5.32 -5.40
N ALA A 106 0.56 -4.95 -5.79
CA ALA A 106 1.53 -4.31 -4.89
C ALA A 106 0.98 -2.98 -4.34
N ALA A 107 0.51 -2.10 -5.24
CA ALA A 107 0.01 -0.78 -4.85
C ALA A 107 -1.22 -0.87 -3.93
N ILE A 108 -2.19 -1.75 -4.20
CA ILE A 108 -3.36 -1.90 -3.33
C ILE A 108 -3.02 -2.52 -1.97
N SER A 109 -2.07 -3.47 -1.93
CA SER A 109 -1.59 -4.07 -0.67
C SER A 109 -0.87 -3.03 0.20
N ALA A 110 -0.06 -2.18 -0.42
CA ALA A 110 0.60 -1.08 0.27
C ALA A 110 -0.39 -0.02 0.75
N GLU A 111 -1.41 0.30 -0.06
CA GLU A 111 -2.45 1.26 0.30
C GLU A 111 -3.28 0.80 1.50
N GLN A 112 -3.60 -0.51 1.58
CA GLN A 112 -4.24 -1.10 2.75
C GLN A 112 -3.41 -0.89 4.02
N LEU A 113 -2.09 -1.07 3.94
CA LEU A 113 -1.18 -0.89 5.06
C LEU A 113 -0.98 0.59 5.43
N HIS A 114 -0.90 1.47 4.44
CA HIS A 114 -0.88 2.92 4.65
C HIS A 114 -2.12 3.37 5.43
N ARG A 115 -3.31 2.98 4.98
CA ARG A 115 -4.58 3.25 5.68
C ARG A 115 -4.60 2.67 7.09
N PHE A 116 -4.08 1.46 7.28
CA PHE A 116 -3.99 0.84 8.59
C PHE A 116 -3.13 1.69 9.54
N TYR A 117 -1.92 2.07 9.14
CA TYR A 117 -1.06 2.90 10.00
C TYR A 117 -1.67 4.28 10.27
N GLY A 118 -2.22 4.94 9.25
CA GLY A 118 -2.88 6.24 9.39
C GLY A 118 -4.08 6.22 10.32
N SER A 119 -4.90 5.16 10.26
CA SER A 119 -6.12 5.02 11.07
C SER A 119 -5.85 4.57 12.50
N ASN A 120 -4.63 4.14 12.83
CA ASN A 120 -4.25 3.62 14.14
C ASN A 120 -3.09 4.43 14.76
N ARG A 121 -3.02 5.74 14.49
CA ARG A 121 -2.04 6.66 15.11
C ARG A 121 -2.30 6.86 16.61
N PHE A 122 -3.56 6.76 17.04
CA PHE A 122 -3.99 6.88 18.43
C PHE A 122 -4.82 5.67 18.84
N CYS A 123 -4.73 5.29 20.11
CA CYS A 123 -5.37 4.12 20.65
C CYS A 123 -6.89 4.31 20.75
N GLY A 124 -7.66 3.42 20.11
CA GLY A 124 -9.12 3.43 20.22
C GLY A 124 -9.66 3.15 21.63
N CYS A 125 -8.84 2.63 22.55
CA CYS A 125 -9.26 2.36 23.94
C CYS A 125 -9.03 3.54 24.89
N CYS A 126 -7.89 4.25 24.77
CA CYS A 126 -7.50 5.28 25.73
C CYS A 126 -7.05 6.62 25.11
N GLY A 127 -7.01 6.74 23.79
CA GLY A 127 -6.61 7.96 23.08
C GLY A 127 -5.10 8.23 23.04
N SER A 128 -4.26 7.48 23.76
CA SER A 128 -2.80 7.67 23.72
C SER A 128 -2.20 7.32 22.35
N PRO A 129 -1.07 7.94 21.95
CA PRO A 129 -0.36 7.57 20.72
C PRO A 129 -0.02 6.07 20.67
N MET A 130 -0.09 5.48 19.47
CA MET A 130 0.32 4.10 19.22
C MET A 130 1.70 4.05 18.55
N MET A 131 2.38 2.92 18.69
CA MET A 131 3.67 2.64 18.08
C MET A 131 3.64 1.36 17.27
N LYS A 132 4.39 1.30 16.17
CA LYS A 132 4.55 0.06 15.38
C LYS A 132 5.27 -0.99 16.22
N SER A 133 4.78 -2.22 16.20
CA SER A 133 5.45 -3.37 16.82
C SER A 133 6.74 -3.72 16.07
N LYS A 134 7.73 -4.21 16.81
CA LYS A 134 9.00 -4.72 16.25
C LYS A 134 8.99 -6.24 16.04
N LYS A 135 7.90 -6.92 16.41
CA LYS A 135 7.81 -8.39 16.38
C LYS A 135 6.89 -8.90 15.28
N GLU A 136 5.90 -8.09 14.91
CA GLU A 136 4.85 -8.46 13.99
C GLU A 136 4.22 -7.19 13.40
N ARG A 137 3.39 -7.35 12.37
CA ARG A 137 2.68 -6.23 11.74
C ARG A 137 1.49 -5.80 12.60
N SER A 138 1.75 -5.03 13.65
CA SER A 138 0.72 -4.50 14.56
C SER A 138 1.06 -3.10 15.09
N MET A 139 0.04 -2.39 15.56
CA MET A 139 0.17 -1.14 16.32
C MET A 139 -0.10 -1.43 17.79
N VAL A 140 0.78 -0.98 18.69
CA VAL A 140 0.73 -1.25 20.14
C VAL A 140 0.62 0.07 20.89
N CYS A 141 -0.28 0.14 21.87
CA CYS A 141 -0.37 1.28 22.78
C CYS A 141 0.58 1.09 23.97
N SER A 142 1.49 2.04 24.18
CA SER A 142 2.43 2.02 25.30
C SER A 142 1.78 2.33 26.65
N SER A 143 0.59 2.94 26.67
CA SER A 143 -0.11 3.30 27.90
C SER A 143 -0.97 2.16 28.47
N CYS A 144 -1.75 1.47 27.63
CA CYS A 144 -2.70 0.45 28.09
C CYS A 144 -2.43 -0.97 27.55
N GLY A 145 -1.42 -1.14 26.68
CA GLY A 145 -1.06 -2.43 26.10
C GLY A 145 -1.97 -2.93 24.96
N ASN A 146 -2.99 -2.16 24.56
CA ASN A 146 -3.86 -2.54 23.45
C ASN A 146 -3.05 -2.74 22.15
N THR A 147 -3.29 -3.86 21.46
CA THR A 147 -2.62 -4.22 20.21
C THR A 147 -3.65 -4.37 19.10
N VAL A 148 -3.41 -3.72 17.96
CA VAL A 148 -4.31 -3.72 16.80
C VAL A 148 -3.57 -4.22 15.57
N TYR A 149 -4.24 -5.06 14.78
CA TYR A 149 -3.71 -5.68 13.57
C TYR A 149 -4.40 -5.14 12.29
N PRO A 150 -3.73 -5.20 11.12
CA PRO A 150 -4.37 -4.95 9.84
C PRO A 150 -5.60 -5.85 9.65
N LYS A 151 -6.71 -5.26 9.20
CA LYS A 151 -7.98 -5.97 9.02
C LYS A 151 -8.10 -6.50 7.59
N ILE A 152 -8.50 -7.76 7.46
CA ILE A 152 -8.94 -8.36 6.19
C ILE A 152 -10.43 -8.65 6.34
N ALA A 153 -11.25 -8.10 5.45
CA ALA A 153 -12.70 -8.32 5.43
C ALA A 153 -13.03 -9.35 4.34
N PRO A 154 -13.46 -10.58 4.69
CA PRO A 154 -13.91 -11.55 3.72
C PRO A 154 -15.11 -11.03 2.94
N ALA A 155 -15.06 -11.12 1.61
CA ALA A 155 -16.13 -10.71 0.72
C ALA A 155 -16.41 -11.81 -0.31
N VAL A 156 -17.66 -11.93 -0.74
CA VAL A 156 -18.08 -12.88 -1.77
C VAL A 156 -18.52 -12.14 -3.02
N ILE A 157 -18.12 -12.65 -4.18
CA ILE A 157 -18.63 -12.25 -5.49
C ILE A 157 -19.23 -13.49 -6.15
N VAL A 158 -20.49 -13.39 -6.57
CA VAL A 158 -21.25 -14.53 -7.10
C VAL A 158 -21.88 -14.17 -8.44
N ALA A 159 -21.79 -15.09 -9.40
CA ALA A 159 -22.55 -15.03 -10.64
C ALA A 159 -23.80 -15.90 -10.49
N VAL A 160 -24.99 -15.28 -10.51
CA VAL A 160 -26.27 -15.99 -10.43
C VAL A 160 -26.75 -16.32 -11.83
N THR A 161 -26.99 -17.61 -12.09
CA THR A 161 -27.42 -18.12 -13.40
C THR A 161 -28.83 -18.69 -13.33
N TYR A 162 -29.63 -18.49 -14.40
CA TYR A 162 -30.94 -19.10 -14.54
C TYR A 162 -31.29 -19.29 -16.03
N ASN A 163 -31.57 -20.53 -16.46
CA ASN A 163 -31.94 -20.86 -17.85
C ASN A 163 -31.02 -20.22 -18.92
N GLY A 164 -29.71 -20.34 -18.73
CA GLY A 164 -28.71 -19.76 -19.65
C GLY A 164 -28.56 -18.24 -19.58
N LYS A 165 -29.16 -17.57 -18.57
CA LYS A 165 -29.05 -16.11 -18.34
C LYS A 165 -28.22 -15.80 -17.11
N LEU A 166 -27.64 -14.59 -17.06
CA LEU A 166 -26.91 -14.04 -15.92
C LEU A 166 -27.69 -12.89 -15.27
N LEU A 167 -27.75 -12.87 -13.93
CA LEU A 167 -28.25 -11.71 -13.19
C LEU A 167 -27.17 -10.63 -13.11
N LEU A 168 -27.51 -9.41 -13.56
CA LEU A 168 -26.66 -8.23 -13.44
C LEU A 168 -27.37 -7.18 -12.59
N THR A 169 -26.63 -6.51 -11.73
CA THR A 169 -27.12 -5.42 -10.89
C THR A 169 -26.34 -4.13 -11.15
N LYS A 170 -27.02 -2.98 -11.10
CA LYS A 170 -26.38 -1.66 -11.12
C LYS A 170 -26.47 -1.05 -9.72
N TYR A 171 -25.36 -0.52 -9.21
CA TYR A 171 -25.37 0.22 -7.95
C TYR A 171 -26.16 1.53 -8.10
N ALA A 172 -27.00 1.85 -7.12
CA ALA A 172 -27.70 3.12 -7.08
C ALA A 172 -26.69 4.28 -6.96
N GLY A 173 -26.84 5.32 -7.79
CA GLY A 173 -26.07 6.56 -7.68
C GLY A 173 -24.61 6.52 -8.12
N ARG A 174 -24.16 5.50 -8.86
CA ARG A 174 -22.84 5.52 -9.53
C ARG A 174 -22.96 5.95 -11.00
N GLU A 175 -22.24 7.01 -11.38
CA GLU A 175 -21.92 7.30 -12.77
C GLU A 175 -20.89 6.28 -13.27
N TYR A 176 -21.08 5.79 -14.49
CA TYR A 176 -20.21 4.81 -15.16
C TYR A 176 -19.51 5.50 -16.33
#